data_AF-A0A3P6EB79-F1
#
_entry.id   AF-A0A3P6EB79-F1
#
_cell.length_a   1.000
_cell.length_b   1.000
_cell.length_c   1.000
_cell.angle_alpha   90.00
_cell.angle_beta   90.00
_cell.angle_gamma   90.00
#
_symmetry.space_group_name_H-M   'P 1'
#
loop_
_entity.id
_entity.type
_entity.pdbx_description
1 polymer ?
#
loop_
_entity_poly.entity_id
_entity_poly.type
_entity_poly.pdbx_seq_one_letter_code
_entity_poly.pdbx_strand_id
1 'polypeptide(L)'
;MALWRKAMNEWKILRFQDFESVDEYNSALMKIAYSLELCGEVVTNEDLLYKTFSTFHPKDMLLSHKAKATYNDLLSCLLATEQREQKVIDIISKFEKLHKRYIEQRNSEMRPPEANEAKNDKEESKEAV
;
A
#
# COMPACT_ATOMS: atom_id res chain seq x y z
N MET A 1 5.49 6.44 38.85
CA MET A 1 6.64 5.66 38.33
C MET A 1 6.27 4.51 37.39
N ALA A 2 5.22 3.71 37.64
CA ALA A 2 4.88 2.58 36.74
C ALA A 2 4.44 3.00 35.32
N LEU A 3 3.66 4.08 35.20
CA LEU A 3 3.20 4.60 33.91
C LEU A 3 4.34 5.11 33.02
N TRP A 4 5.29 5.86 33.60
CA TRP A 4 6.49 6.29 32.89
C TRP A 4 7.30 5.10 32.36
N ARG A 5 7.54 4.08 33.19
CA ARG A 5 8.28 2.87 32.76
C ARG A 5 7.60 2.18 31.58
N LYS A 6 6.27 2.12 31.59
CA LYS A 6 5.49 1.56 30.49
C LYS A 6 5.67 2.40 29.22
N ALA A 7 5.43 3.71 29.29
CA ALA A 7 5.56 4.61 28.14
C ALA A 7 6.99 4.60 27.55
N MET A 8 8.01 4.58 28.40
CA MET A 8 9.41 4.52 27.95
C MET A 8 9.77 3.17 27.30
N ASN A 9 9.18 2.07 27.78
CA ASN A 9 9.35 0.77 27.13
C ASN A 9 8.67 0.75 25.76
N GLU A 10 7.44 1.25 25.66
CA GLU A 10 6.71 1.42 24.39
C GLU A 10 7.51 2.30 23.42
N TRP A 11 8.06 3.42 23.90
CA TRP A 11 8.94 4.29 23.10
C TRP A 11 10.15 3.54 22.57
N LYS A 12 10.82 2.72 23.39
CA LYS A 12 12.02 1.97 22.97
C LYS A 12 11.70 0.94 21.87
N ILE A 13 10.63 0.17 22.03
CA ILE A 13 10.28 -0.92 21.10
C ILE A 13 9.54 -0.45 19.85
N LEU A 14 9.03 0.79 19.82
CA LEU A 14 8.30 1.33 18.67
C LEU A 14 9.18 1.32 17.41
N ARG A 15 8.69 0.72 16.32
CA ARG A 15 9.35 0.73 15.00
C ARG A 15 8.36 1.09 13.91
N PHE A 16 8.80 1.87 12.94
CA PHE A 16 7.95 2.25 11.79
C PHE A 16 7.44 1.05 10.99
N GLN A 17 8.28 0.01 10.84
CA GLN A 17 7.95 -1.19 10.06
C GLN A 17 6.83 -2.06 10.65
N ASP A 18 6.44 -1.84 11.91
CA ASP A 18 5.39 -2.61 12.57
C ASP A 18 3.97 -2.09 12.26
N PHE A 19 3.84 -1.04 11.42
CA PHE A 19 2.58 -0.37 11.08
C PHE A 19 2.27 -0.48 9.59
N GLU A 20 0.98 -0.53 9.25
CA GLU A 20 0.54 -0.64 7.86
C GLU A 20 0.55 0.72 7.15
N SER A 21 0.48 1.82 7.91
CA SER A 21 0.51 3.17 7.36
C SER A 21 1.31 4.16 8.19
N VAL A 22 1.71 5.25 7.55
CA VAL A 22 2.37 6.41 8.18
C VAL A 22 1.49 6.99 9.29
N ASP A 23 0.17 7.06 9.08
CA ASP A 23 -0.79 7.62 10.05
C ASP A 23 -0.95 6.75 11.30
N GLU A 24 -0.93 5.42 11.14
CA GLU A 24 -0.97 4.49 12.27
C GLU A 24 0.28 4.61 13.14
N TYR A 25 1.46 4.64 12.50
CA TYR A 25 2.72 4.87 13.19
C TYR A 25 2.71 6.21 13.93
N ASN A 26 2.32 7.29 13.25
CA ASN A 26 2.26 8.63 13.83
C ASN A 26 1.32 8.67 15.04
N SER A 27 0.14 8.06 14.93
CA SER A 27 -0.82 7.97 16.03
C SER A 27 -0.24 7.24 17.25
N ALA A 28 0.51 6.15 17.03
CA ALA A 28 1.17 5.42 18.11
C ALA A 28 2.30 6.26 18.75
N LEU A 29 3.14 6.91 17.94
CA LEU A 29 4.20 7.78 18.43
C LEU A 29 3.65 8.93 19.28
N MET A 30 2.62 9.62 18.79
CA MET A 30 1.97 10.73 19.53
C MET A 30 1.35 10.25 20.85
N LYS A 31 0.68 9.10 20.86
CA LYS A 31 0.13 8.52 22.11
C LYS A 31 1.22 8.28 23.16
N ILE A 32 2.37 7.75 22.75
CA ILE A 32 3.49 7.51 23.66
C ILE A 32 4.10 8.85 24.11
N ALA A 33 4.30 9.80 23.19
CA ALA A 33 4.83 11.12 23.50
C ALA A 33 3.97 11.85 24.54
N TYR A 34 2.66 11.92 24.33
CA TYR A 34 1.73 12.49 25.30
C TYR A 34 1.75 11.74 26.64
N SER A 35 1.91 10.42 26.64
CA SER A 35 2.02 9.64 27.88
C SER A 35 3.29 9.97 28.66
N LEU A 36 4.40 10.24 27.98
CA LEU A 36 5.65 10.70 28.58
C LEU A 36 5.50 12.13 29.13
N GLU A 37 4.87 13.02 28.38
CA GLU A 37 4.57 14.39 28.83
C GLU A 37 3.70 14.43 30.08
N LEU A 38 2.66 13.60 30.15
CA LEU A 38 1.83 13.44 31.35
C LEU A 38 2.62 12.89 32.55
N CYS A 39 3.73 12.20 32.31
CA CYS A 39 4.65 11.74 33.34
C CYS A 39 5.73 12.79 33.72
N GLY A 40 5.69 13.99 33.13
CA GLY A 40 6.62 15.09 33.40
C GLY A 40 7.88 15.09 32.53
N GLU A 41 7.96 14.23 31.51
CA GLU A 41 9.05 14.28 30.53
C GLU A 41 8.76 15.33 29.45
N VAL A 42 9.80 15.93 28.90
CA VAL A 42 9.64 16.81 27.73
C VAL A 42 10.05 16.02 26.49
N VAL A 43 9.11 15.79 25.57
CA VAL A 43 9.39 15.16 24.28
C VAL A 43 9.58 16.26 23.26
N THR A 44 10.81 16.42 22.76
CA THR A 44 11.13 17.48 21.80
C THR A 44 10.86 17.06 20.37
N ASN A 45 10.82 18.04 19.47
CA ASN A 45 10.77 17.80 18.03
C ASN A 45 11.98 16.97 17.54
N GLU A 46 13.17 17.18 18.14
CA GLU A 46 14.36 16.40 17.82
C GLU A 46 14.23 14.94 18.28
N ASP A 47 13.62 14.70 19.44
CA ASP A 47 13.37 13.34 19.94
C ASP A 47 12.43 12.56 19.01
N LEU A 48 11.38 13.21 18.52
CA LEU A 48 10.44 12.62 17.55
C LEU A 48 11.16 12.29 16.24
N LEU A 49 11.94 13.24 15.70
CA LEU A 49 12.73 13.04 14.49
C LEU A 49 13.71 11.88 14.65
N TYR A 50 14.53 11.92 15.71
CA TYR A 50 15.51 10.87 16.02
C TYR A 50 14.82 9.52 16.17
N LYS A 51 13.71 9.47 16.90
CA LYS A 51 12.97 8.24 17.12
C LYS A 51 12.45 7.67 15.81
N THR A 52 11.87 8.47 14.92
CA THR A 52 11.43 8.00 13.60
C THR A 52 12.60 7.54 12.74
N PHE A 53 13.68 8.33 12.65
CA PHE A 53 14.85 7.96 11.85
C PHE A 53 15.55 6.70 12.35
N SER A 54 15.61 6.47 13.66
CA SER A 54 16.22 5.27 14.26
C SER A 54 15.53 3.97 13.84
N THR A 55 14.33 4.06 13.29
CA THR A 55 13.53 2.89 12.87
C THR A 55 13.61 2.64 11.36
N PHE A 56 14.23 3.55 10.60
CA PHE A 56 14.46 3.38 9.17
C PHE A 56 15.74 2.62 8.89
N HIS A 57 15.78 1.94 7.74
CA HIS A 57 17.02 1.39 7.24
C HIS A 57 17.98 2.54 6.91
N PRO A 58 19.30 2.42 7.14
CA PRO A 58 20.27 3.50 6.94
C PRO A 58 20.24 4.15 5.54
N LYS A 59 19.79 3.41 4.53
CA LYS A 59 19.62 3.91 3.16
C LYS A 59 18.44 4.88 3.01
N ASP A 60 17.36 4.66 3.75
CA ASP A 60 16.13 5.49 3.70
C ASP A 60 16.27 6.73 4.61
N MET A 61 17.17 6.65 5.59
CA MET A 61 17.57 7.76 6.47
C MET A 61 18.23 8.92 5.71
N LEU A 62 19.02 8.61 4.66
CA LEU A 62 19.82 9.59 3.91
C LEU A 62 18.98 10.55 3.05
N LEU A 63 17.82 10.10 2.58
CA LEU A 63 16.87 10.92 1.82
C LEU A 63 16.01 11.81 2.71
N SER A 64 15.86 11.45 3.99
CA SER A 64 14.97 12.13 4.92
C SER A 64 15.67 13.16 5.81
N HIS A 65 16.97 13.03 6.06
CA HIS A 65 17.73 13.96 6.91
C HIS A 65 18.01 15.34 6.27
N LYS A 66 18.07 15.45 4.92
CA LYS A 66 18.59 16.68 4.27
C LYS A 66 17.62 17.88 4.19
N ALA A 67 16.36 17.75 4.59
CA ALA A 67 15.36 18.78 4.25
C ALA A 67 14.27 19.09 5.30
N LYS A 68 14.31 18.51 6.50
CA LYS A 68 13.20 18.63 7.47
C LYS A 68 13.65 19.31 8.75
N ALA A 69 13.13 20.50 9.00
CA ALA A 69 13.37 21.25 10.23
C ALA A 69 12.48 20.71 11.38
N THR A 70 11.31 20.16 11.05
CA THR A 70 10.35 19.65 12.03
C THR A 70 9.86 18.24 11.74
N TYR A 71 9.36 17.56 12.78
CA TYR A 71 8.67 16.29 12.67
C TYR A 71 7.44 16.39 11.75
N ASN A 72 6.74 17.53 11.74
CA ASN A 72 5.62 17.74 10.83
C ASN A 72 6.04 17.80 9.37
N ASP A 73 7.21 18.39 9.07
CA ASP A 73 7.80 18.33 7.73
C ASP A 73 8.14 16.89 7.34
N LEU A 74 8.68 16.11 8.30
CA LEU A 74 8.94 14.69 8.11
C LEU A 74 7.67 13.91 7.80
N LEU A 75 6.65 14.05 8.64
CA LEU A 75 5.36 13.39 8.49
C LEU A 75 4.73 13.70 7.14
N SER A 76 4.71 14.97 6.74
CA SER A 76 4.16 15.41 5.45
C SER A 76 4.87 14.73 4.27
N CYS A 77 6.19 14.63 4.31
CA CYS A 77 6.93 13.93 3.26
C CYS A 77 6.70 12.41 3.27
N LEU A 78 6.57 11.79 4.45
CA LEU A 78 6.29 10.35 4.55
C LEU A 78 4.92 10.03 3.97
N LEU A 79 3.88 10.79 4.34
CA LEU A 79 2.52 10.68 3.77
C LEU A 79 2.52 10.88 2.25
N ALA A 80 3.24 11.89 1.76
CA ALA A 80 3.36 12.12 0.33
C ALA A 80 4.05 10.96 -0.40
N THR A 81 4.96 10.24 0.27
CA THR A 81 5.67 9.09 -0.30
C THR A 81 4.77 7.86 -0.34
N GLU A 82 4.12 7.53 0.77
CA GLU A 82 3.11 6.48 0.85
C GLU A 82 2.01 6.67 -0.21
N GLN A 83 1.49 7.89 -0.36
CA GLN A 83 0.48 8.17 -1.39
C GLN A 83 1.01 7.98 -2.81
N ARG A 84 2.28 8.31 -3.08
CA ARG A 84 2.89 8.06 -4.40
C ARG A 84 3.03 6.57 -4.66
N GLU A 85 3.46 5.79 -3.67
CA GLU A 85 3.59 4.34 -3.78
C GLU A 85 2.22 3.68 -4.03
N GLN A 86 1.19 4.10 -3.29
CA GLN A 86 -0.18 3.64 -3.51
C GLN A 86 -0.66 3.95 -4.94
N LYS A 87 -0.39 5.14 -5.47
CA LYS A 87 -0.73 5.49 -6.85
C LYS A 87 -0.04 4.59 -7.86
N VAL A 88 1.23 4.22 -7.62
CA VAL A 88 1.96 3.29 -8.50
C VAL A 88 1.31 1.91 -8.48
N ILE A 89 0.94 1.39 -7.30
CA ILE A 89 0.23 0.12 -7.16
C ILE A 89 -1.11 0.16 -7.92
N ASP A 90 -1.88 1.24 -7.76
CA ASP A 90 -3.17 1.41 -8.45
C ASP A 90 -3.00 1.43 -9.98
N ILE A 91 -1.95 2.08 -10.47
CA ILE A 91 -1.62 2.12 -11.90
C ILE A 91 -1.29 0.71 -12.40
N ILE A 92 -0.42 -0.02 -11.70
CA ILE A 92 -0.06 -1.40 -12.05
C ILE A 92 -1.31 -2.29 -12.10
N SER A 93 -2.16 -2.23 -11.07
CA SER A 93 -3.40 -2.99 -11.03
C SER A 93 -4.35 -2.68 -12.20
N LYS A 94 -4.43 -1.40 -12.61
CA LYS A 94 -5.22 -1.01 -13.79
C LYS A 94 -4.65 -1.59 -15.07
N PHE A 95 -3.32 -1.58 -15.24
CA PHE A 95 -2.66 -2.20 -16.39
C PHE A 95 -2.89 -3.71 -16.45
N GLU A 96 -2.76 -4.41 -15.32
CA GLU A 96 -3.01 -5.85 -15.24
C GLU A 96 -4.45 -6.21 -15.65
N LYS A 97 -5.44 -5.44 -15.17
CA LYS A 97 -6.85 -5.61 -15.55
C LYS A 97 -7.09 -5.36 -17.04
N LEU A 98 -6.46 -4.32 -17.60
CA LEU A 98 -6.55 -4.02 -19.03
C LEU A 98 -5.93 -5.13 -19.87
N HIS A 99 -4.74 -5.58 -19.49
CA HIS A 99 -4.03 -6.65 -20.19
C HIS A 99 -4.84 -7.95 -20.18
N LYS A 100 -5.46 -8.30 -19.04
CA LYS A 100 -6.36 -9.45 -18.93
C LYS A 100 -7.54 -9.35 -19.90
N ARG A 101 -8.23 -8.20 -19.94
CA ARG A 101 -9.36 -7.97 -20.86
C ARG A 101 -8.94 -8.08 -22.33
N TYR A 102 -7.78 -7.53 -22.69
CA TYR A 102 -7.26 -7.62 -24.05
C TYR A 102 -7.01 -9.07 -24.47
N ILE A 103 -6.41 -9.88 -23.60
CA ILE A 103 -6.17 -11.30 -23.87
C ILE A 103 -7.50 -12.07 -24.02
N GLU A 104 -8.46 -11.83 -23.13
CA GLU A 104 -9.79 -12.48 -23.16
C GLU A 104 -10.54 -12.13 -24.45
N GLN A 105 -10.55 -10.86 -24.84
CA GLN A 105 -11.15 -10.41 -26.09
C GLN A 105 -10.51 -11.11 -27.29
N ARG A 106 -9.18 -11.10 -27.39
CA ARG A 106 -8.46 -11.77 -28.48
C ARG A 106 -8.76 -13.27 -28.54
N ASN A 107 -8.79 -13.94 -27.38
CA ASN A 107 -9.11 -15.36 -27.31
C ASN A 107 -10.57 -15.67 -27.70
N SER A 108 -11.49 -14.72 -27.48
CA SER A 108 -12.88 -14.83 -27.93
C SER A 108 -13.03 -14.65 -29.44
N GLU A 109 -12.27 -13.73 -30.04
CA GLU A 109 -12.27 -13.45 -31.49
C GLU A 109 -11.65 -14.58 -32.31
N MET A 110 -10.69 -15.32 -31.75
CA MET A 110 -10.07 -16.49 -32.40
C MET A 110 -10.90 -17.78 -32.28
N ARG A 111 -12.06 -17.76 -31.62
CA ARG A 111 -12.93 -18.94 -31.52
C ARG A 111 -13.57 -19.19 -32.90
N PRO A 112 -13.40 -20.39 -33.52
CA PRO A 112 -14.05 -20.68 -34.78
C PRO A 112 -15.58 -20.60 -34.64
N PRO A 113 -16.31 -20.15 -35.67
CA PRO A 113 -17.77 -20.11 -35.62
C PRO A 113 -18.31 -21.52 -35.34
N GLU A 114 -19.17 -21.65 -34.33
CA GLU A 114 -19.89 -22.89 -34.09
C GLU A 114 -20.68 -23.23 -35.36
N ALA A 115 -20.39 -24.40 -35.95
CA ALA A 115 -21.10 -24.89 -37.13
C ALA A 115 -22.57 -25.09 -36.74
N ASN A 116 -23.41 -24.13 -37.10
CA ASN A 116 -24.84 -24.27 -37.11
C ASN A 116 -25.20 -25.39 -38.09
N GLU A 117 -25.82 -26.43 -37.55
CA GLU A 117 -26.32 -27.63 -38.22
C GLU A 117 -26.82 -27.31 -39.64
N ALA A 118 -26.08 -27.76 -40.64
CA ALA A 118 -26.59 -27.84 -42.00
C ALA A 118 -27.75 -28.83 -41.98
N LYS A 119 -28.98 -28.30 -42.01
CA LYS A 119 -30.21 -29.05 -42.26
C LYS A 119 -29.97 -29.97 -43.45
N ASN A 120 -30.09 -31.27 -43.20
CA ASN A 120 -29.94 -32.31 -44.20
C ASN A 120 -31.20 -32.32 -45.09
N ASP A 121 -31.31 -31.36 -46.01
CA ASP A 121 -32.26 -31.37 -47.11
C ASP A 121 -31.78 -32.37 -48.17
N LYS A 122 -31.88 -33.69 -47.90
CA LYS A 122 -31.67 -34.72 -48.93
C LYS A 122 -32.23 -36.10 -48.57
N GLU A 123 -33.54 -36.21 -48.35
CA GLU A 123 -34.22 -37.50 -48.57
C GLU A 123 -35.69 -37.32 -49.02
N GLU A 124 -35.91 -36.42 -49.98
CA GLU A 124 -37.12 -36.43 -50.82
C GLU A 124 -36.66 -36.58 -52.26
N SER A 125 -36.40 -37.83 -52.69
CA SER A 125 -36.38 -38.31 -54.10
C SER A 125 -35.77 -39.72 -54.18
N LYS A 126 -36.55 -40.73 -53.78
CA LYS A 126 -36.63 -42.01 -54.50
C LYS A 126 -38.13 -42.33 -54.55
N GLU A 127 -38.88 -41.71 -55.47
CA GLU A 127 -39.37 -42.39 -56.70
C GLU A 127 -39.67 -43.87 -56.43
N ALA A 128 -40.91 -44.27 -56.15
CA ALA A 128 -42.03 -44.31 -57.10
C ALA A 128 -41.64 -44.98 -58.43
N VAL A 129 -41.55 -46.32 -58.41
CA VAL A 129 -42.06 -47.24 -59.46
C VAL A 129 -42.50 -48.53 -58.78
#